data_AF-A0A537NGB5-F1
#
_entry.id   AF-A0A537NGB5-F1
#
_cell.length_a   1.000
_cell.length_b   1.000
_cell.length_c   1.000
_cell.angle_alpha   90.00
_cell.angle_beta   90.00
_cell.angle_gamma   90.00
#
_symmetry.space_group_name_H-M   'P 1'
#
loop_
_entity.id
_entity.type
_entity.pdbx_description
1 polymer ?
#
loop_
_entity_poly.entity_id
_entity_poly.type
_entity_poly.pdbx_seq_one_letter_code
_entity_poly.pdbx_strand_id
1 'polypeptide(L)'
;GFDTAYAYKPLHHPLGHAFTNAILYLDYERKGFDYPFVPFAINCYGRKVLAQRGGLPVFDREIGEQDFDPPAPSPRRLFDLGAATARILADSPYRVALIASSGWSHAFLTPKNNFLWPDTAADLRMFDALERCDWAAWRGLEAAAVEDSGQQEILNWSCLAGAMSALGRTPHEIGFLDTWIFNSSKAFLIAPP
;
A
#
# COMPACT_ATOMS: atom_id res chain seq x y z
N GLY A 1 20.17 -5.49 3.50
CA GLY A 1 19.60 -4.14 3.31
C GLY A 1 18.31 -4.23 2.54
N PHE A 2 17.45 -3.20 2.64
CA PHE A 2 16.19 -3.06 1.92
C PHE A 2 16.33 -2.04 0.79
N ASP A 3 15.51 -2.16 -0.25
CA ASP A 3 15.56 -1.25 -1.40
C ASP A 3 14.78 0.04 -1.07
N THR A 4 15.33 1.19 -1.45
CA THR A 4 14.65 2.48 -1.30
C THR A 4 13.85 2.82 -2.56
N ALA A 5 12.79 3.63 -2.43
CA ALA A 5 12.11 4.17 -3.59
C ALA A 5 13.08 4.93 -4.52
N TYR A 6 12.81 4.90 -5.82
CA TYR A 6 13.52 5.69 -6.82
C TYR A 6 12.55 6.69 -7.47
N ALA A 7 13.10 7.72 -8.11
CA ALA A 7 12.34 8.65 -8.93
C ALA A 7 13.16 9.04 -10.16
N TYR A 8 12.49 9.24 -11.30
CA TYR A 8 13.13 9.70 -12.54
C TYR A 8 13.70 11.11 -12.43
N LYS A 9 13.01 11.98 -11.68
CA LYS A 9 13.45 13.34 -11.37
C LYS A 9 12.85 13.79 -10.04
N PRO A 10 13.51 14.68 -9.30
CA PRO A 10 12.89 15.35 -8.17
C PRO A 10 11.71 16.18 -8.68
N LEU A 11 10.53 15.98 -8.12
CA LEU A 11 9.43 16.93 -8.26
C LEU A 11 9.49 17.84 -7.05
N HIS A 12 9.61 19.16 -7.25
CA HIS A 12 9.68 20.17 -6.19
C HIS A 12 8.30 20.38 -5.55
N HIS A 13 7.74 19.33 -4.95
CA HIS A 13 6.55 19.40 -4.12
C HIS A 13 6.92 19.02 -2.69
N PRO A 14 6.42 19.75 -1.68
CA PRO A 14 6.80 19.52 -0.29
C PRO A 14 6.43 18.11 0.17
N LEU A 15 5.33 17.54 -0.35
CA LEU A 15 4.88 16.19 -0.07
C LEU A 15 3.97 15.67 -1.20
N GLY A 16 4.15 14.42 -1.63
CA GLY A 16 3.29 13.80 -2.64
C GLY A 16 1.85 13.58 -2.13
N HIS A 17 0.87 13.62 -3.04
CA HIS A 17 -0.56 13.56 -2.69
C HIS A 17 -0.93 12.34 -1.83
N ALA A 18 -0.27 11.20 -2.01
CA ALA A 18 -0.52 10.00 -1.21
C ALA A 18 -0.28 10.24 0.29
N PHE A 19 0.79 10.94 0.64
CA PHE A 19 1.06 11.31 2.03
C PHE A 19 0.20 12.49 2.49
N THR A 20 0.05 13.52 1.65
CA THR A 20 -0.75 14.71 2.00
C THR A 20 -2.17 14.33 2.32
N ASN A 21 -2.80 13.48 1.50
CA ASN A 21 -4.17 13.02 1.72
C ASN A 21 -4.29 12.23 3.03
N ALA A 22 -3.34 11.35 3.34
CA ALA A 22 -3.35 10.60 4.60
C ALA A 22 -3.33 11.52 5.82
N ILE A 23 -2.43 12.52 5.81
CA ILE A 23 -2.34 13.52 6.87
C ILE A 23 -3.65 14.33 6.95
N LEU A 24 -4.21 14.74 5.80
CA LEU A 24 -5.47 15.46 5.76
C LEU A 24 -6.65 14.63 6.28
N TYR A 25 -6.69 13.32 6.07
CA TYR A 25 -7.76 12.48 6.62
C TYR A 25 -7.61 12.25 8.12
N LEU A 26 -6.38 12.19 8.65
CA LEU A 26 -6.12 12.11 10.08
C LEU A 26 -6.41 13.44 10.80
N ASP A 27 -6.09 14.57 10.16
CA ASP A 27 -6.39 15.92 10.66
C ASP A 27 -7.76 16.40 10.16
N TYR A 28 -8.81 15.66 10.51
CA TYR A 28 -10.17 15.94 10.06
C TYR A 28 -10.63 17.35 10.47
N GLU A 29 -10.26 17.79 11.68
CA GLU A 29 -10.63 19.10 12.22
C GLU A 29 -9.70 20.26 11.78
N ARG A 30 -8.65 19.98 11.01
CA ARG A 30 -7.69 20.98 10.49
C ARG A 30 -6.95 21.76 11.57
N LYS A 31 -6.58 21.08 12.66
CA LYS A 31 -5.86 21.69 13.80
C LYS A 31 -4.36 21.41 13.77
N GLY A 32 -3.91 20.49 12.92
CA GLY A 32 -2.54 20.02 12.90
C GLY A 32 -2.22 19.06 14.06
N PHE A 33 -0.94 18.73 14.20
CA PHE A 33 -0.44 17.76 15.18
C PHE A 33 0.79 18.30 15.91
N ASP A 34 0.90 18.00 17.19
CA ASP A 34 2.06 18.35 18.04
C ASP A 34 3.22 17.36 17.89
N TYR A 35 3.20 16.51 16.87
CA TYR A 35 4.20 15.47 16.61
C TYR A 35 4.63 15.47 15.14
N PRO A 36 5.89 15.10 14.86
CA PRO A 36 6.42 15.09 13.50
C PRO A 36 5.87 13.91 12.71
N PHE A 37 5.69 14.13 11.40
CA PHE A 37 5.49 13.06 10.42
C PHE A 37 6.81 12.76 9.73
N VAL A 38 7.13 11.47 9.59
CA VAL A 38 8.29 10.99 8.83
C VAL A 38 7.77 10.20 7.63
N PRO A 39 7.69 10.83 6.43
CA PRO A 39 7.25 10.13 5.23
C PRO A 39 8.28 9.09 4.81
N PHE A 40 7.83 7.87 4.54
CA PHE A 40 8.67 6.81 4.01
C PHE A 40 8.03 6.26 2.73
N ALA A 41 8.68 6.52 1.60
CA ALA A 41 8.19 6.08 0.30
C ALA A 41 8.72 4.70 -0.03
N ILE A 42 7.81 3.82 -0.49
CA ILE A 42 8.17 2.57 -1.15
C ILE A 42 7.72 2.62 -2.61
N ASN A 43 8.48 1.96 -3.49
CA ASN A 43 8.02 1.74 -4.86
C ASN A 43 6.96 0.63 -4.86
N CYS A 44 5.68 1.00 -4.75
CA CYS A 44 4.56 0.05 -4.76
C CYS A 44 3.90 -0.08 -6.15
N TYR A 45 4.29 0.74 -7.12
CA TYR A 45 3.54 0.91 -8.37
C TYR A 45 3.74 -0.19 -9.42
N GLY A 46 4.64 -1.15 -9.14
CA GLY A 46 4.93 -2.26 -10.04
C GLY A 46 5.34 -1.78 -11.44
N ARG A 47 5.27 -2.68 -12.42
CA ARG A 47 5.72 -2.40 -13.78
C ARG A 47 4.74 -1.53 -14.60
N LYS A 48 3.45 -1.62 -14.27
CA LYS A 48 2.34 -1.13 -15.10
C LYS A 48 1.84 0.28 -14.76
N VAL A 49 1.87 0.68 -13.48
CA VAL A 49 1.32 1.99 -13.07
C VAL A 49 2.25 3.13 -13.51
N LEU A 50 3.56 2.91 -13.48
CA LEU A 50 4.54 3.92 -13.89
C LEU A 50 4.59 4.11 -15.41
N ALA A 51 4.23 3.09 -16.20
CA ALA A 51 4.06 3.21 -17.66
C ALA A 51 2.99 4.26 -18.05
N GLN A 52 2.01 4.48 -17.17
CA GLN A 52 0.98 5.52 -17.28
C GLN A 52 1.42 6.89 -16.72
N ARG A 53 2.64 7.00 -16.18
CA ARG A 53 3.23 8.21 -15.58
C ARG A 53 2.34 8.88 -14.52
N GLY A 54 1.54 8.09 -13.79
CA GLY A 54 0.60 8.58 -12.78
C GLY A 54 -0.64 9.28 -13.33
N GLY A 55 -0.94 9.12 -14.63
CA GLY A 55 -2.16 9.62 -15.27
C GLY A 55 -3.27 8.57 -15.36
N LEU A 56 -4.45 9.00 -15.84
CA LEU A 56 -5.52 8.09 -16.23
C LEU A 56 -5.05 7.18 -17.39
N PRO A 57 -5.57 5.95 -17.50
CA PRO A 57 -5.26 5.09 -18.63
C PRO A 57 -5.56 5.80 -19.96
N VAL A 58 -4.55 5.85 -20.82
CA VAL A 58 -4.70 6.31 -22.20
C VAL A 58 -5.10 5.10 -23.04
N PHE A 59 -6.41 4.92 -23.24
CA PHE A 59 -6.99 3.68 -23.82
C PHE A 59 -6.64 3.46 -25.30
N ASP A 60 -6.19 4.48 -26.01
CA ASP A 60 -5.71 4.45 -27.40
C ASP A 60 -4.21 4.16 -27.53
N ARG A 61 -3.49 4.01 -26.40
CA ARG A 61 -2.07 3.64 -26.37
C ARG A 61 -1.91 2.19 -25.91
N GLU A 62 -1.37 1.35 -26.79
CA GLU A 62 -0.85 0.04 -26.39
C GLU A 62 0.44 0.22 -25.58
N ILE A 63 0.49 -0.36 -24.37
CA ILE A 63 1.68 -0.38 -23.53
C ILE A 63 2.46 -1.66 -23.86
N GLY A 64 3.68 -1.51 -24.39
CA GLY A 64 4.57 -2.64 -24.67
C GLY A 64 5.56 -2.90 -23.53
N GLU A 65 6.29 -4.01 -23.60
CA GLU A 65 7.30 -4.37 -22.58
C GLU A 65 8.37 -3.30 -22.37
N GLN A 66 8.70 -2.55 -23.42
CA GLN A 66 9.65 -1.44 -23.39
C GLN A 66 9.19 -0.25 -22.54
N ASP A 67 7.89 -0.15 -22.27
CA ASP A 67 7.29 0.93 -21.47
C ASP A 67 7.26 0.58 -19.97
N PHE A 68 7.62 -0.65 -19.60
CA PHE A 68 7.57 -1.12 -18.22
C PHE A 68 8.77 -0.67 -17.39
N ASP A 69 8.46 -0.20 -16.20
CA ASP A 69 9.44 0.14 -15.18
C ASP A 69 9.99 -1.10 -14.48
N PRO A 70 11.12 -1.01 -13.74
CA PRO A 70 11.56 -2.06 -12.84
C PRO A 70 10.44 -2.51 -11.90
N PRO A 71 10.37 -3.81 -11.57
CA PRO A 71 9.35 -4.30 -10.67
C PRO A 71 9.46 -3.66 -9.27
N ALA A 72 8.33 -3.57 -8.59
CA ALA A 72 8.31 -3.23 -7.17
C ALA A 72 9.09 -4.29 -6.35
N PRO A 73 9.62 -3.93 -5.16
CA PRO A 73 10.12 -4.93 -4.23
C PRO A 73 9.05 -5.98 -3.93
N SER A 74 9.46 -7.24 -3.77
CA SER A 74 8.50 -8.32 -3.55
C SER A 74 7.70 -8.12 -2.25
N PRO A 75 6.44 -8.58 -2.18
CA PRO A 75 5.64 -8.51 -0.96
C PRO A 75 6.37 -9.08 0.27
N ARG A 76 7.05 -10.23 0.10
CA ARG A 76 7.91 -10.84 1.15
C ARG A 76 8.97 -9.88 1.69
N ARG A 77 9.62 -9.13 0.81
CA ARG A 77 10.69 -8.19 1.17
C ARG A 77 10.16 -6.97 1.90
N LEU A 78 8.98 -6.49 1.50
CA LEU A 78 8.28 -5.39 2.18
C LEU A 78 7.71 -5.81 3.54
N PHE A 79 7.22 -7.04 3.65
CA PHE A 79 6.88 -7.65 4.93
C PHE A 79 8.08 -7.69 5.87
N ASP A 80 9.22 -8.20 5.39
CA ASP A 80 10.45 -8.25 6.19
C ASP A 80 10.98 -6.84 6.55
N LEU A 81 10.80 -5.84 5.67
CA LEU A 81 11.09 -4.42 5.93
C LEU A 81 10.23 -3.89 7.07
N GLY A 82 8.91 -4.09 7.00
CA GLY A 82 7.99 -3.69 8.05
C GLY A 82 8.31 -4.31 9.40
N ALA A 83 8.61 -5.62 9.41
CA ALA A 83 9.04 -6.34 10.60
C ALA A 83 10.32 -5.77 11.22
N ALA A 84 11.32 -5.44 10.40
CA ALA A 84 12.56 -4.83 10.87
C ALA A 84 12.33 -3.41 11.42
N THR A 85 11.57 -2.59 10.70
CA THR A 85 11.19 -1.23 11.12
C THR A 85 10.48 -1.27 12.46
N ALA A 86 9.50 -2.16 12.65
CA ALA A 86 8.75 -2.25 13.89
C ALA A 86 9.61 -2.59 15.10
N ARG A 87 10.57 -3.51 14.96
CA ARG A 87 11.53 -3.84 16.04
C ARG A 87 12.39 -2.63 16.39
N ILE A 88 12.93 -1.93 15.39
CA ILE A 88 13.76 -0.73 15.61
C ILE A 88 12.95 0.36 16.34
N LEU A 89 11.70 0.59 15.93
CA LEU A 89 10.84 1.59 16.56
C LEU A 89 10.44 1.19 17.98
N ALA A 90 10.20 -0.10 18.24
CA ALA A 90 9.89 -0.61 19.57
C ALA A 90 11.06 -0.51 20.55
N ASP A 91 12.29 -0.68 20.07
CA ASP A 91 13.53 -0.50 20.86
C ASP A 91 13.90 0.99 21.05
N SER A 92 13.23 1.90 20.33
CA SER A 92 13.48 3.33 20.41
C SER A 92 12.80 3.96 21.65
N PRO A 93 13.26 5.14 22.12
CA PRO A 93 12.60 5.85 23.22
C PRO A 93 11.29 6.54 22.79
N TYR A 94 10.90 6.45 21.51
CA TYR A 94 9.77 7.18 20.96
C TYR A 94 8.48 6.35 20.98
N ARG A 95 7.35 7.02 21.21
CA ARG A 95 6.02 6.46 20.97
C ARG A 95 5.66 6.72 19.51
N VAL A 96 5.57 5.66 18.71
CA VAL A 96 5.42 5.78 17.26
C VAL A 96 4.12 5.13 16.78
N ALA A 97 3.37 5.86 15.96
CA ALA A 97 2.30 5.31 15.15
C ALA A 97 2.85 4.98 13.76
N LEU A 98 2.78 3.70 13.36
CA LEU A 98 3.13 3.28 12.01
C LEU A 98 1.87 3.28 11.15
N ILE A 99 1.89 4.06 10.06
CA ILE A 99 0.72 4.25 9.20
C ILE A 99 1.05 3.74 7.80
N ALA A 100 0.30 2.74 7.32
CA ALA A 100 0.28 2.39 5.90
C ALA A 100 -0.92 3.06 5.24
N SER A 101 -0.65 4.08 4.43
CA SER A 101 -1.70 4.82 3.70
C SER A 101 -1.76 4.37 2.25
N SER A 102 -2.88 3.77 1.85
CA SER A 102 -3.17 3.43 0.45
C SER A 102 -4.49 2.67 0.30
N GLY A 103 -5.02 2.62 -0.93
CA GLY A 103 -6.09 1.68 -1.31
C GLY A 103 -5.54 0.30 -1.70
N TRP A 104 -6.42 -0.61 -2.08
CA TRP A 104 -6.03 -1.95 -2.53
C TRP A 104 -6.24 -2.10 -4.04
N SER A 105 -7.10 -3.00 -4.51
CA SER A 105 -7.30 -3.15 -5.94
C SER A 105 -7.93 -1.90 -6.57
N HIS A 106 -7.53 -1.57 -7.80
CA HIS A 106 -8.03 -0.45 -8.58
C HIS A 106 -8.64 -0.93 -9.89
N ALA A 107 -9.84 -0.45 -10.25
CA ALA A 107 -10.54 -0.83 -11.48
C ALA A 107 -9.68 -0.55 -12.72
N PHE A 108 -9.04 0.62 -12.80
CA PHE A 108 -8.16 0.96 -13.93
C PHE A 108 -6.91 0.06 -14.06
N LEU A 109 -6.63 -0.81 -13.09
CA LEU A 109 -5.51 -1.77 -13.09
C LEU A 109 -5.96 -3.22 -13.22
N THR A 110 -7.25 -3.46 -13.44
CA THR A 110 -7.82 -4.80 -13.62
C THR A 110 -8.37 -4.99 -15.05
N PRO A 111 -7.51 -5.30 -16.04
CA PRO A 111 -7.94 -5.58 -17.41
C PRO A 111 -8.98 -6.71 -17.50
N LYS A 112 -8.84 -7.72 -16.63
CA LYS A 112 -9.78 -8.84 -16.54
C LYS A 112 -11.22 -8.44 -16.19
N ASN A 113 -11.39 -7.26 -15.60
CA ASN A 113 -12.70 -6.66 -15.29
C ASN A 113 -13.09 -5.57 -16.30
N ASN A 114 -12.47 -5.55 -17.49
CA ASN A 114 -12.65 -4.49 -18.51
C ASN A 114 -12.41 -3.08 -17.96
N PHE A 115 -11.59 -2.96 -16.92
CA PHE A 115 -11.32 -1.71 -16.19
C PHE A 115 -12.54 -1.06 -15.51
N LEU A 116 -13.64 -1.80 -15.33
CA LEU A 116 -14.90 -1.25 -14.83
C LEU A 116 -15.04 -1.30 -13.30
N TRP A 117 -14.49 -2.33 -12.65
CA TRP A 117 -14.54 -2.49 -11.19
C TRP A 117 -13.27 -3.13 -10.63
N PRO A 118 -12.90 -2.84 -9.36
CA PRO A 118 -11.74 -3.43 -8.68
C PRO A 118 -11.83 -4.95 -8.53
N ASP A 119 -10.74 -5.63 -8.20
CA ASP A 119 -10.75 -7.06 -7.86
C ASP A 119 -11.12 -7.26 -6.38
N THR A 120 -12.39 -7.03 -6.06
CA THR A 120 -12.94 -7.19 -4.70
C THR A 120 -12.66 -8.60 -4.13
N ALA A 121 -12.63 -9.64 -4.97
CA ALA A 121 -12.35 -10.99 -4.50
C ALA A 121 -10.90 -11.14 -4.02
N ALA A 122 -9.93 -10.51 -4.70
CA ALA A 122 -8.54 -10.47 -4.23
C ALA A 122 -8.37 -9.62 -2.98
N ASP A 123 -9.11 -8.51 -2.89
CA ASP A 123 -9.13 -7.66 -1.71
C ASP A 123 -9.64 -8.43 -0.49
N LEU A 124 -10.82 -9.04 -0.58
CA LEU A 124 -11.41 -9.82 0.52
C LEU A 124 -10.49 -10.94 1.01
N ARG A 125 -9.78 -11.64 0.11
CA ARG A 125 -8.80 -12.67 0.53
C ARG A 125 -7.71 -12.11 1.44
N MET A 126 -7.20 -10.92 1.14
CA MET A 126 -6.16 -10.29 1.95
C MET A 126 -6.71 -9.65 3.22
N PHE A 127 -7.94 -9.13 3.17
CA PHE A 127 -8.67 -8.68 4.36
C PHE A 127 -8.86 -9.81 5.36
N ASP A 128 -9.38 -10.93 4.90
CA ASP A 128 -9.56 -12.16 5.66
C ASP A 128 -8.25 -12.65 6.30
N ALA A 129 -7.15 -12.61 5.54
CA ALA A 129 -5.83 -12.96 6.05
C ALA A 129 -5.36 -11.96 7.13
N LEU A 130 -5.63 -10.67 6.97
CA LEU A 130 -5.29 -9.64 7.96
C LEU A 130 -6.07 -9.81 9.25
N GLU A 131 -7.39 -10.04 9.14
CA GLU A 131 -8.29 -10.25 10.28
C GLU A 131 -7.86 -11.47 11.11
N ARG A 132 -7.52 -12.57 10.43
CA ARG A 132 -7.07 -13.81 11.08
C ARG A 132 -5.59 -13.82 11.46
N CYS A 133 -4.87 -12.71 11.27
CA CYS A 133 -3.43 -12.63 11.51
C CYS A 133 -2.63 -13.71 10.74
N ASP A 134 -3.09 -14.09 9.55
CA ASP A 134 -2.42 -15.04 8.65
C ASP A 134 -1.23 -14.36 7.96
N TRP A 135 -0.16 -14.22 8.73
CA TRP A 135 1.08 -13.61 8.28
C TRP A 135 1.79 -14.43 7.20
N ALA A 136 1.51 -15.73 7.11
CA ALA A 136 2.04 -16.58 6.05
C ALA A 136 1.45 -16.20 4.70
N ALA A 137 0.13 -15.96 4.63
CA ALA A 137 -0.54 -15.46 3.42
C ALA A 137 0.00 -14.08 2.99
N TRP A 138 0.16 -13.15 3.94
CA TRP A 138 0.73 -11.82 3.64
C TRP A 138 2.17 -11.88 3.15
N ARG A 139 3.01 -12.68 3.82
CA ARG A 139 4.43 -12.79 3.46
C ARG A 139 4.67 -13.62 2.19
N GLY A 140 3.76 -14.55 1.89
CA GLY A 140 3.77 -15.41 0.71
C GLY A 140 3.03 -14.86 -0.49
N LEU A 141 2.53 -13.61 -0.43
CA LEU A 141 1.87 -12.97 -1.56
C LEU A 141 2.84 -12.82 -2.74
N GLU A 142 2.41 -13.29 -3.90
CA GLU A 142 3.21 -13.26 -5.13
C GLU A 142 3.05 -11.93 -5.86
N ALA A 143 4.17 -11.36 -6.34
CA ALA A 143 4.15 -10.08 -7.05
C ALA A 143 3.27 -10.12 -8.32
N ALA A 144 3.23 -11.26 -9.01
CA ALA A 144 2.38 -11.45 -10.18
C ALA A 144 0.88 -11.41 -9.82
N ALA A 145 0.50 -11.95 -8.67
CA ALA A 145 -0.88 -11.89 -8.19
C ALA A 145 -1.30 -10.45 -7.87
N VAL A 146 -0.41 -9.67 -7.25
CA VAL A 146 -0.61 -8.24 -6.98
C VAL A 146 -0.83 -7.44 -8.27
N GLU A 147 -0.02 -7.69 -9.30
CA GLU A 147 -0.17 -7.01 -10.58
C GLU A 147 -1.43 -7.43 -11.35
N ASP A 148 -1.86 -8.69 -11.24
CA ASP A 148 -3.07 -9.21 -11.90
C ASP A 148 -4.36 -8.69 -11.25
N SER A 149 -4.38 -8.56 -9.92
CA SER A 149 -5.51 -8.04 -9.15
C SER A 149 -5.57 -6.51 -9.11
N GLY A 150 -4.58 -5.81 -9.67
CA GLY A 150 -4.52 -4.35 -9.59
C GLY A 150 -4.30 -3.82 -8.17
N GLN A 151 -3.69 -4.62 -7.29
CA GLN A 151 -3.46 -4.34 -5.86
C GLN A 151 -2.07 -3.75 -5.59
N GLN A 152 -1.45 -3.06 -6.53
CA GLN A 152 -0.09 -2.51 -6.42
C GLN A 152 0.15 -1.80 -5.07
N GLU A 153 -0.83 -1.03 -4.64
CA GLU A 153 -0.77 -0.28 -3.40
C GLU A 153 -0.86 -1.13 -2.10
N ILE A 154 -1.34 -2.38 -2.17
CA ILE A 154 -1.35 -3.32 -1.02
C ILE A 154 0.06 -3.61 -0.49
N LEU A 155 1.08 -3.32 -1.27
CA LEU A 155 2.48 -3.42 -0.88
C LEU A 155 2.84 -2.51 0.31
N ASN A 156 2.17 -1.37 0.47
CA ASN A 156 2.30 -0.54 1.68
C ASN A 156 1.79 -1.30 2.91
N TRP A 157 0.70 -2.06 2.73
CA TRP A 157 0.10 -2.88 3.78
C TRP A 157 0.93 -4.13 4.10
N SER A 158 1.70 -4.66 3.15
CA SER A 158 2.67 -5.72 3.44
C SER A 158 3.69 -5.29 4.50
N CYS A 159 4.16 -4.04 4.47
CA CYS A 159 4.98 -3.48 5.55
C CYS A 159 4.22 -3.45 6.88
N LEU A 160 2.96 -3.02 6.89
CA LEU A 160 2.15 -3.00 8.12
C LEU A 160 1.91 -4.41 8.68
N ALA A 161 1.57 -5.39 7.84
CA ALA A 161 1.41 -6.78 8.23
C ALA A 161 2.71 -7.36 8.82
N GLY A 162 3.86 -7.04 8.22
CA GLY A 162 5.17 -7.39 8.75
C GLY A 162 5.45 -6.78 10.12
N ALA A 163 5.10 -5.51 10.30
CA ALA A 163 5.23 -4.81 11.57
C ALA A 163 4.35 -5.43 12.67
N MET A 164 3.07 -5.72 12.35
CA MET A 164 2.16 -6.38 13.27
C MET A 164 2.65 -7.77 13.66
N SER A 165 3.09 -8.56 12.68
CA SER A 165 3.64 -9.89 12.90
C SER A 165 4.85 -9.85 13.84
N ALA A 166 5.78 -8.93 13.61
CA ALA A 166 6.98 -8.80 14.43
C ALA A 166 6.71 -8.39 15.89
N LEU A 167 5.63 -7.63 16.11
CA LEU A 167 5.22 -7.15 17.43
C LEU A 167 4.12 -8.00 18.08
N GLY A 168 3.68 -9.09 17.43
CA GLY A 168 2.57 -9.92 17.91
C GLY A 168 1.25 -9.16 18.04
N ARG A 169 1.02 -8.14 17.19
CA ARG A 169 -0.19 -7.30 17.22
C ARG A 169 -1.34 -8.00 16.49
N THR A 170 -2.53 -7.85 17.03
CA THR A 170 -3.79 -8.26 16.39
C THR A 170 -4.62 -7.02 16.07
N PRO A 171 -5.47 -7.05 15.03
CA PRO A 171 -6.46 -6.01 14.81
C PRO A 171 -7.36 -5.80 16.03
N HIS A 172 -7.58 -4.53 16.42
CA HIS A 172 -8.60 -4.16 17.40
C HIS A 172 -9.86 -3.64 16.70
N GLU A 173 -9.68 -2.74 15.74
CA GLU A 173 -10.72 -2.32 14.81
C GLU A 173 -10.24 -2.63 13.40
N ILE A 174 -11.09 -3.26 12.60
CA ILE A 174 -10.80 -3.58 11.21
C ILE A 174 -12.11 -3.49 10.42
N GLY A 175 -12.03 -2.98 9.19
CA GLY A 175 -13.21 -2.81 8.36
C GLY A 175 -12.87 -2.81 6.88
N PHE A 176 -13.76 -3.40 6.10
CA PHE A 176 -13.70 -3.40 4.64
C PHE A 176 -14.95 -2.75 4.07
N LEU A 177 -14.77 -1.77 3.19
CA LEU A 177 -15.85 -1.17 2.42
C LEU A 177 -15.71 -1.60 0.97
N ASP A 178 -16.64 -2.46 0.56
CA ASP A 178 -16.81 -2.81 -0.83
C ASP A 178 -17.33 -1.61 -1.64
N THR A 179 -17.07 -1.61 -2.94
CA THR A 179 -17.53 -0.56 -3.83
C THR A 179 -17.78 -1.05 -5.24
N TRP A 180 -18.86 -0.54 -5.83
CA TRP A 180 -19.24 -0.76 -7.23
C TRP A 180 -19.30 0.55 -8.02
N ILE A 181 -18.89 1.66 -7.38
CA ILE A 181 -18.98 3.02 -7.92
C ILE A 181 -17.60 3.68 -7.90
N PHE A 182 -16.82 3.45 -6.84
CA PHE A 182 -15.47 3.97 -6.75
C PHE A 182 -14.47 3.04 -7.43
N ASN A 183 -13.37 3.64 -7.89
CA ASN A 183 -12.31 2.93 -8.55
C ASN A 183 -11.56 1.94 -7.64
N SER A 184 -11.67 2.02 -6.31
CA SER A 184 -10.97 1.12 -5.39
C SER A 184 -11.73 0.96 -4.09
N SER A 185 -11.72 -0.28 -3.55
CA SER A 185 -12.21 -0.62 -2.21
C SER A 185 -11.46 0.16 -1.11
N LYS A 186 -11.96 0.09 0.14
CA LYS A 186 -11.29 0.73 1.29
C LYS A 186 -11.16 -0.27 2.43
N ALA A 187 -9.95 -0.39 2.96
CA ALA A 187 -9.66 -1.17 4.17
C ALA A 187 -9.20 -0.23 5.28
N PHE A 188 -9.61 -0.54 6.50
CA PHE A 188 -9.26 0.20 7.71
C PHE A 188 -8.76 -0.76 8.77
N LEU A 189 -7.79 -0.32 9.56
CA LEU A 189 -7.20 -1.10 10.63
C LEU A 189 -6.64 -0.18 11.72
N ILE A 190 -6.94 -0.52 12.97
CA ILE A 190 -6.30 0.02 14.16
C ILE A 190 -5.84 -1.17 15.01
N ALA A 191 -4.56 -1.17 15.39
CA ALA A 191 -3.93 -2.22 16.20
C ALA A 191 -3.08 -1.56 17.31
N PRO A 192 -3.71 -1.16 18.43
CA PRO A 192 -3.02 -0.55 19.55
C PRO A 192 -2.14 -1.57 20.30
N PRO A 193 -1.31 -1.11 21.26
CA PRO A 193 -0.50 -1.97 22.10
C PRO A 193 -1.24 -2.99 22.96
#